data_AF-A0A8T1QFJ0-F1
#
_entry.id   AF-A0A8T1QFJ0-F1
#
_cell.length_a   1.000
_cell.length_b   1.000
_cell.length_c   1.000
_cell.angle_alpha   90.00
_cell.angle_beta   90.00
_cell.angle_gamma   90.00
#
_symmetry.space_group_name_H-M   'P 1'
#
loop_
_entity.id
_entity.type
_entity.pdbx_description
1 polymer ?
#
loop_
_entity_poly.entity_id
_entity_poly.type
_entity_poly.pdbx_seq_one_letter_code
_entity_poly.pdbx_strand_id
1 'polypeptide(L)'
;MSVASTAAYAARRAAQKERVRILYRRALKDTLNWAVHRHLFYEDASNLRERFDANKHVEDLNTIDRLIADGEANYNKWRHPDPYIVPWAPGGSKFTRNPTPPSGIEIVYNYGREDND
;
A
#
# COMPACT_ATOMS: atom_id res chain seq x y z
N MET A 1 -2.61 13.47 35.35
CA MET A 1 -3.06 13.11 33.98
C MET A 1 -3.91 11.85 34.09
N SER A 2 -5.15 11.88 33.60
CA SER A 2 -6.08 10.72 33.67
C SER A 2 -5.61 9.56 32.78
N VAL A 3 -5.88 8.32 33.17
CA VAL A 3 -5.56 7.09 32.40
C VAL A 3 -6.21 7.12 31.00
N ALA A 4 -7.37 7.77 30.86
CA ALA A 4 -8.01 7.93 29.56
C ALA A 4 -7.22 8.86 28.62
N SER A 5 -6.52 9.87 29.16
CA SER A 5 -5.69 10.81 28.41
C SER A 5 -4.41 10.14 27.89
N THR A 6 -3.80 9.25 28.69
CA THR A 6 -2.59 8.51 28.27
C THR A 6 -2.89 7.46 27.19
N ALA A 7 -4.02 6.75 27.30
CA ALA A 7 -4.46 5.80 26.29
C ALA A 7 -4.76 6.48 24.95
N ALA A 8 -5.47 7.61 24.96
CA ALA A 8 -5.75 8.39 23.76
C ALA A 8 -4.48 8.90 23.07
N TYR A 9 -3.51 9.39 23.85
CA TYR A 9 -2.21 9.82 23.35
C TYR A 9 -1.46 8.66 22.66
N ALA A 10 -1.38 7.50 23.30
CA ALA A 10 -0.71 6.33 22.74
C ALA A 10 -1.38 5.84 21.44
N ALA A 11 -2.72 5.81 21.40
CA ALA A 11 -3.47 5.47 20.20
C ALA A 11 -3.19 6.44 19.04
N ARG A 12 -3.18 7.76 19.31
CA ARG A 12 -2.86 8.77 18.29
C ARG A 12 -1.43 8.60 17.76
N ARG A 13 -0.45 8.36 18.62
CA ARG A 13 0.94 8.08 18.20
C ARG A 13 1.04 6.81 17.36
N ALA A 14 0.31 5.76 17.71
CA ALA A 14 0.28 4.52 16.94
C ALA A 14 -0.29 4.74 15.54
N ALA A 15 -1.41 5.47 15.43
CA ALA A 15 -2.03 5.83 14.16
C ALA A 15 -1.11 6.72 13.28
N GLN A 16 -0.45 7.73 13.88
CA GLN A 16 0.53 8.55 13.17
C GLN A 16 1.68 7.70 12.60
N LYS A 17 2.23 6.79 13.40
CA LYS A 17 3.30 5.88 12.99
C LYS A 17 2.86 4.97 11.84
N GLU A 18 1.63 4.46 11.89
CA GLU A 18 1.07 3.66 10.81
C GLU A 18 0.89 4.47 9.52
N ARG A 19 0.30 5.67 9.60
CA ARG A 19 0.11 6.56 8.44
C ARG A 19 1.43 6.91 7.77
N VAL A 20 2.46 7.28 8.54
CA VAL A 20 3.80 7.57 8.01
C VAL A 20 4.39 6.36 7.29
N ARG A 21 4.26 5.15 7.86
CA ARG A 21 4.76 3.91 7.23
C ARG A 21 4.02 3.58 5.94
N ILE A 22 2.70 3.77 5.91
CA ILE A 22 1.90 3.57 4.71
C ILE A 22 2.29 4.59 3.63
N LEU A 23 2.40 5.87 4.00
CA LEU A 23 2.80 6.95 3.09
C LEU A 23 4.19 6.69 2.51
N TYR A 24 5.19 6.33 3.33
CA TYR A 24 6.54 6.02 2.86
C TYR A 24 6.55 4.84 1.88
N ARG A 25 5.86 3.73 2.20
CA ARG A 25 5.76 2.58 1.29
C ARG A 25 5.11 2.95 -0.04
N ARG A 26 4.05 3.75 -0.01
CA ARG A 26 3.33 4.20 -1.20
C ARG A 26 4.20 5.13 -2.05
N ALA A 27 4.82 6.13 -1.43
CA ALA A 27 5.72 7.07 -2.09
C ALA A 27 6.90 6.34 -2.74
N LEU A 28 7.56 5.42 -2.03
CA LEU A 28 8.68 4.65 -2.58
C LEU A 28 8.27 3.78 -3.77
N LYS A 29 7.08 3.18 -3.72
CA LYS A 29 6.54 2.40 -4.85
C LYS A 29 6.28 3.29 -6.06
N ASP A 30 5.70 4.47 -5.85
CA ASP A 30 5.45 5.43 -6.94
C ASP A 30 6.73 6.04 -7.50
N THR A 31 7.74 6.30 -6.68
CA THR A 31 9.08 6.66 -7.16
C THR A 31 9.63 5.61 -8.11
N LEU A 32 9.46 4.31 -7.80
CA LEU A 32 9.86 3.24 -8.71
C LEU A 32 9.00 3.20 -9.99
N ASN A 33 7.69 3.43 -9.87
CA ASN A 33 6.79 3.47 -11.02
C ASN A 33 7.19 4.56 -12.02
N TRP A 34 7.58 5.74 -11.52
CA TRP A 34 8.05 6.85 -12.34
C TRP A 34 9.45 6.64 -12.89
N ALA A 35 10.40 6.22 -12.06
CA ALA A 35 11.81 6.13 -12.46
C ALA A 35 12.05 5.03 -13.51
N VAL A 36 11.32 3.91 -13.42
CA VAL A 36 11.45 2.68 -14.24
C VAL A 36 12.82 1.99 -14.11
N HIS A 37 13.91 2.74 -14.32
CA HIS A 37 15.30 2.30 -14.22
C HIS A 37 15.84 2.40 -12.80
N ARG A 38 16.64 1.38 -12.40
CA ARG A 38 17.13 1.25 -11.03
C ARG A 38 18.11 2.33 -10.59
N HIS A 39 18.97 2.80 -11.49
CA HIS A 39 19.99 3.81 -11.15
C HIS A 39 19.34 5.16 -10.77
N LEU A 40 18.32 5.60 -11.52
CA LEU A 40 17.52 6.79 -11.17
C LEU A 40 16.74 6.56 -9.86
N PHE A 41 16.09 5.40 -9.75
CA PHE A 41 15.32 5.05 -8.56
C PHE A 41 16.14 5.09 -7.27
N TYR A 42 17.40 4.65 -7.27
CA TYR A 42 18.20 4.63 -6.04
C TYR A 42 18.49 6.03 -5.50
N GLU A 43 18.83 6.97 -6.37
CA GLU A 43 19.03 8.37 -5.98
C GLU A 43 17.73 8.98 -5.44
N ASP A 44 16.63 8.84 -6.20
CA ASP A 44 15.32 9.37 -5.78
C ASP A 44 14.80 8.72 -4.49
N ALA A 45 15.03 7.42 -4.30
CA ALA A 45 14.67 6.70 -3.08
C ALA A 45 15.50 7.17 -1.87
N SER A 46 16.79 7.46 -2.05
CA SER A 46 17.63 8.04 -1.00
C SER A 46 17.13 9.43 -0.61
N ASN A 47 16.90 10.30 -1.60
CA ASN A 47 16.35 11.63 -1.41
C ASN A 47 14.99 11.59 -0.71
N LEU A 48 14.12 10.64 -1.08
CA LEU A 48 12.85 10.41 -0.41
C LEU A 48 13.08 10.02 1.06
N ARG A 49 14.00 9.10 1.34
CA ARG A 49 14.28 8.65 2.70
C ARG A 49 14.83 9.77 3.58
N GLU A 50 15.76 10.57 3.07
CA GLU A 50 16.33 11.72 3.77
C GLU A 50 15.25 12.73 4.20
N ARG A 51 14.26 13.00 3.33
CA ARG A 51 13.12 13.88 3.66
C ARG A 51 12.27 13.36 4.82
N PHE A 52 12.09 12.04 4.93
CA PHE A 52 11.39 11.42 6.06
C PHE A 52 12.25 11.44 7.32
N ASP A 53 13.54 11.12 7.20
CA ASP A 53 14.46 11.09 8.34
C ASP A 53 14.68 12.48 8.95
N ALA A 54 14.68 13.54 8.14
CA ALA A 54 14.76 14.93 8.60
C ALA A 54 13.66 15.32 9.61
N ASN A 55 12.50 14.67 9.56
CA ASN A 55 11.35 14.95 10.43
C ASN A 55 11.07 13.84 11.46
N LYS A 56 11.95 12.83 11.56
CA LYS A 56 11.74 11.65 12.41
C LYS A 56 11.65 11.95 13.91
N HIS A 57 12.29 13.03 14.36
CA HIS A 57 12.40 13.40 15.77
C HIS A 57 11.38 14.44 16.23
N VAL A 58 10.38 14.77 15.40
CA VAL A 58 9.30 15.68 15.81
C VAL A 58 8.43 15.01 16.87
N GLU A 59 8.20 15.71 17.98
CA GLU A 59 7.42 15.20 19.12
C GLU A 59 6.02 15.80 19.22
N ASP A 60 5.83 17.05 18.76
CA ASP A 60 4.52 17.70 18.79
C ASP A 60 3.51 17.00 17.88
N LEU A 61 2.45 16.48 18.48
CA LEU A 61 1.41 15.71 17.80
C LEU A 61 0.73 16.48 16.68
N ASN A 62 0.46 17.77 16.88
CA ASN A 62 -0.25 18.58 15.89
C ASN A 62 0.64 18.87 14.69
N THR A 63 1.93 19.17 14.94
CA THR A 63 2.93 19.31 13.88
C THR A 63 3.08 18.02 13.09
N ILE A 64 3.13 16.85 13.74
CA ILE A 64 3.18 15.56 13.06
C ILE A 64 1.98 15.36 12.14
N ASP A 65 0.76 15.66 12.62
CA ASP A 65 -0.43 15.50 11.79
C ASP A 65 -0.42 16.44 10.57
N ARG A 66 0.07 17.68 10.73
CA ARG A 66 0.25 18.60 9.61
C ARG A 66 1.26 18.06 8.59
N LEU A 67 2.42 17.58 9.06
CA LEU A 67 3.45 17.00 8.19
C LEU A 67 2.95 15.78 7.43
N ILE A 68 2.15 14.92 8.08
CA ILE A 68 1.51 13.78 7.42
C ILE A 68 0.53 14.25 6.35
N ALA A 69 -0.32 15.25 6.66
CA ALA A 69 -1.28 15.79 5.70
C ALA A 69 -0.59 16.43 4.49
N ASP A 70 0.45 17.22 4.70
CA ASP A 70 1.25 17.84 3.63
C ASP A 70 1.95 16.78 2.78
N GLY A 71 2.48 15.72 3.41
CA GLY A 71 3.09 14.58 2.74
C GLY A 71 2.09 13.78 1.89
N GLU A 72 0.90 13.51 2.42
CA GLU A 72 -0.20 12.84 1.70
C GLU A 72 -0.70 13.68 0.53
N ALA A 73 -0.84 15.00 0.70
CA ALA A 73 -1.23 15.92 -0.38
C ALA A 73 -0.20 15.94 -1.52
N ASN A 74 1.09 16.00 -1.17
CA ASN A 74 2.18 15.94 -2.14
C ASN A 74 2.20 14.59 -2.88
N TYR A 75 2.07 13.48 -2.16
CA TYR A 75 1.96 12.16 -2.76
C TYR A 75 0.76 12.05 -3.71
N ASN A 76 -0.41 12.57 -3.32
CA ASN A 76 -1.60 12.53 -4.16
C ASN A 76 -1.44 13.35 -5.45
N LYS A 77 -0.73 14.48 -5.39
CA LYS A 77 -0.45 15.32 -6.56
C LYS A 77 0.42 14.61 -7.60
N TRP A 78 1.40 13.83 -7.15
CA TRP A 78 2.40 13.18 -8.01
C TRP A 78 2.17 11.67 -8.18
N ARG A 79 0.97 11.20 -7.85
CA ARG A 79 0.64 9.78 -7.95
C ARG A 79 0.75 9.33 -9.40
N HIS A 80 1.38 8.18 -9.63
CA HIS A 80 1.46 7.60 -10.97
C HIS A 80 0.04 7.21 -11.45
N PRO A 81 -0.40 7.58 -12.67
CA PRO A 81 -1.75 7.29 -13.16
C PRO A 81 -2.01 5.79 -13.36
N ASP A 82 -0.99 5.02 -13.75
CA ASP A 82 -1.05 3.57 -13.98
C ASP A 82 0.08 2.83 -13.25
N PRO A 83 0.00 2.67 -11.91
CA PRO A 83 1.10 2.11 -11.12
C PRO A 83 1.29 0.62 -11.40
N TYR A 84 2.53 0.11 -11.26
CA TYR A 84 2.77 -1.32 -11.41
C TYR A 84 2.03 -2.14 -10.34
N ILE A 85 1.24 -3.12 -10.81
CA ILE A 85 0.53 -4.09 -9.98
C ILE A 85 1.03 -5.49 -10.38
N VAL A 86 1.46 -6.27 -9.38
CA VAL A 86 1.89 -7.65 -9.63
C VAL A 86 0.74 -8.45 -10.25
N PRO A 87 0.99 -9.32 -11.24
CA PRO A 87 -0.07 -9.87 -12.07
C PRO A 87 -1.24 -10.53 -11.31
N TRP A 88 -0.98 -11.22 -10.19
CA TRP A 88 -1.99 -11.96 -9.43
C TRP A 88 -2.66 -11.16 -8.31
N ALA A 89 -2.21 -9.94 -8.00
CA ALA A 89 -2.85 -9.10 -6.99
C ALA A 89 -4.11 -8.42 -7.54
N PRO A 90 -5.04 -7.94 -6.69
CA PRO A 90 -6.17 -7.13 -7.14
C PRO A 90 -5.73 -5.98 -8.05
N GLY A 91 -6.36 -5.86 -9.23
CA GLY A 91 -5.99 -4.89 -10.27
C GLY A 91 -4.88 -5.35 -11.23
N GLY A 92 -4.29 -6.53 -11.01
CA GLY A 92 -3.29 -7.13 -11.90
C GLY A 92 -3.90 -7.93 -13.05
N SER A 93 -3.14 -8.07 -14.15
CA SER A 93 -3.54 -8.76 -15.40
C SER A 93 -3.93 -10.25 -15.28
N LYS A 94 -3.59 -10.91 -14.17
CA LYS A 94 -3.89 -12.31 -13.87
C LYS A 94 -4.77 -12.48 -12.64
N PHE A 95 -5.28 -11.38 -12.07
CA PHE A 95 -6.20 -11.45 -10.95
C PHE A 95 -7.44 -12.25 -11.35
N THR A 96 -7.83 -13.21 -10.50
CA THR A 96 -8.99 -14.09 -10.72
C THR A 96 -9.02 -14.77 -12.10
N ARG A 97 -7.85 -15.01 -12.73
CA ARG A 97 -7.79 -15.70 -14.02
C ARG A 97 -8.30 -17.14 -13.92
N ASN A 98 -7.93 -17.83 -12.84
CA ASN A 98 -8.33 -19.21 -12.54
C ASN A 98 -8.83 -19.28 -11.08
N PRO A 99 -10.05 -18.82 -10.76
CA PRO A 99 -10.58 -18.95 -9.42
C PRO A 99 -10.87 -20.42 -9.10
N THR A 100 -10.72 -20.80 -7.82
CA THR A 100 -11.18 -22.12 -7.37
C THR A 100 -12.68 -22.24 -7.62
N PRO A 101 -13.17 -23.34 -8.22
CA PRO A 101 -14.59 -23.56 -8.41
C PRO A 101 -15.36 -23.45 -7.08
N PRO A 102 -16.58 -22.88 -7.09
CA PRO A 102 -17.48 -22.95 -5.95
C PRO A 102 -17.69 -24.39 -5.46
N SER A 103 -17.90 -24.54 -4.15
CA SER A 103 -18.27 -25.83 -3.56
C SER A 103 -19.57 -26.37 -4.16
N GLY A 104 -19.62 -27.68 -4.44
CA GLY A 104 -20.80 -28.33 -5.02
C GLY A 104 -20.83 -28.35 -6.55
N ILE A 105 -19.79 -27.83 -7.21
CA ILE A 105 -19.59 -27.98 -8.65
C ILE A 105 -18.57 -29.11 -8.87
N GLU A 106 -18.99 -30.15 -9.58
CA GLU A 106 -18.13 -31.26 -10.00
C GLU A 106 -17.96 -31.27 -11.51
N ILE A 107 -16.76 -31.65 -11.95
CA ILE A 107 -16.51 -31.92 -13.37
C ILE A 107 -16.95 -33.36 -13.63
N VAL A 108 -18.09 -33.52 -14.30
CA VAL A 108 -18.59 -34.83 -14.72
C VAL A 108 -17.87 -35.25 -15.99
N TYR A 109 -17.01 -36.27 -15.89
CA TYR A 109 -16.30 -36.85 -17.05
C TYR A 109 -17.13 -37.94 -17.74
N ASN A 110 -18.40 -37.67 -18.08
CA ASN A 110 -19.22 -38.66 -18.79
C ASN A 110 -19.02 -38.65 -20.32
N TYR A 111 -18.23 -37.71 -20.85
CA TYR A 111 -17.91 -37.57 -22.29
C TYR A 111 -19.13 -37.68 -23.22
N GLY A 112 -20.31 -37.26 -22.78
CA GLY A 112 -21.55 -37.33 -23.56
C GLY A 112 -22.29 -38.68 -23.50
N ARG A 113 -21.92 -39.58 -22.58
CA ARG A 113 -22.74 -40.76 -22.26
C ARG A 113 -24.00 -40.33 -21.52
N GLU A 114 -25.15 -40.84 -21.96
CA GLU A 114 -26.41 -40.67 -21.25
C GLU A 114 -26.42 -41.55 -19.99
N ASP A 115 -27.23 -41.20 -18.98
CA ASP A 115 -27.27 -41.88 -17.68
C ASP A 115 -27.74 -43.35 -17.72
N ASN A 116 -27.98 -43.90 -18.91
CA ASN A 116 -28.63 -45.19 -19.16
C ASN A 116 -27.71 -46.27 -19.76
N ASP A 117 -26.38 -46.05 -19.84
CA ASP A 117 -25.39 -47.06 -20.28
C ASP A 117 -24.82 -47.90 -19.13
#